data_AF-A0A3D1CZH1-F1
#
_entry.id   AF-A0A3D1CZH1-F1
#
_cell.length_a   1.000
_cell.length_b   1.000
_cell.length_c   1.000
_cell.angle_alpha   90.00
_cell.angle_beta   90.00
_cell.angle_gamma   90.00
#
_symmetry.space_group_name_H-M   'P 1'
#
loop_
_entity.id
_entity.type
_entity.pdbx_description
1 polymer ?
#
loop_
_entity_poly.entity_id
_entity_poly.type
_entity_poly.pdbx_seq_one_letter_code
_entity_poly.pdbx_strand_id
1 'polypeptide(L)' 'EGVDDFSAATQESMVMDWIQRNGYHTGNVMNAFRLAVVGAGKGPHLFQITELIGKEETIRRLHRAVANIQ' A
#
# COMPACT_ATOMS: atom_id res chain seq x y z
N GLU A 1 -3.27 -10.73 2.17
CA GLU A 1 -2.49 -11.97 2.38
C GLU A 1 -2.56 -12.96 1.21
N GLY A 2 -3.66 -13.04 0.45
CA GLY A 2 -3.79 -13.93 -0.73
C GLY A 2 -3.37 -13.36 -2.09
N VAL A 3 -2.27 -12.61 -2.16
CA VAL A 3 -1.72 -12.11 -3.44
C VAL A 3 -0.48 -12.94 -3.78
N ASP A 4 -0.55 -13.74 -4.84
CA ASP A 4 0.56 -14.61 -5.29
C ASP A 4 1.54 -13.85 -6.20
N ASP A 5 1.01 -13.01 -7.11
CA ASP A 5 1.81 -12.05 -7.89
C ASP A 5 1.88 -10.70 -7.16
N PHE A 6 3.01 -10.42 -6.52
CA PHE A 6 3.25 -9.17 -5.81
C PHE A 6 3.89 -8.09 -6.69
N SER A 7 3.73 -8.15 -8.02
CA SER A 7 4.23 -7.11 -8.92
C SER A 7 3.57 -5.74 -8.67
N ALA A 8 4.26 -4.65 -9.01
CA ALA A 8 3.71 -3.30 -8.81
C ALA A 8 2.37 -3.09 -9.55
N ALA A 9 2.24 -3.62 -10.77
CA ALA A 9 1.02 -3.50 -11.58
C ALA A 9 -0.16 -4.26 -10.96
N THR A 10 0.08 -5.48 -10.47
CA THR A 10 -0.96 -6.28 -9.80
C THR A 10 -1.39 -5.63 -8.49
N GLN A 11 -0.45 -5.15 -7.68
CA GLN A 11 -0.75 -4.41 -6.45
C GLN A 11 -1.58 -3.16 -6.75
N GLU A 12 -1.20 -2.37 -7.75
CA GLU A 12 -1.91 -1.15 -8.13
C GLU A 12 -3.35 -1.45 -8.56
N SER A 13 -3.55 -2.41 -9.46
CA SER A 13 -4.90 -2.80 -9.92
C SER A 13 -5.76 -3.29 -8.76
N MET A 14 -5.24 -4.17 -7.90
CA MET A 14 -6.00 -4.72 -6.77
C MET A 14 -6.37 -3.65 -5.74
N VAL A 15 -5.45 -2.73 -5.43
CA VAL A 15 -5.70 -1.65 -4.47
C VAL A 15 -6.70 -0.65 -5.04
N MET A 16 -6.58 -0.28 -6.31
CA MET A 16 -7.52 0.64 -6.95
C MET A 16 -8.93 0.04 -7.05
N ASP A 17 -9.05 -1.23 -7.42
CA ASP A 17 -10.33 -1.95 -7.43
C ASP A 17 -10.95 -2.00 -6.04
N TRP A 18 -10.14 -2.27 -5.01
CA TRP A 18 -10.62 -2.30 -3.64
C TRP A 18 -11.09 -0.92 -3.16
N ILE A 19 -10.35 0.15 -3.48
CA ILE A 19 -10.72 1.53 -3.16
C ILE A 19 -12.08 1.86 -3.80
N GLN A 20 -12.25 1.54 -5.09
CA GLN A 20 -13.50 1.79 -5.80
C GLN A 20 -14.68 1.00 -5.22
N ARG A 21 -14.50 -0.29 -4.94
CA ARG A 21 -15.56 -1.16 -4.37
C ARG A 21 -16.03 -0.70 -2.99
N ASN A 22 -15.13 -0.11 -2.21
CA ASN A 22 -15.46 0.40 -0.87
C ASN A 22 -15.89 1.88 -0.88
N GLY A 23 -15.90 2.55 -2.04
CA GLY A 23 -16.26 3.97 -2.16
C GLY A 23 -15.27 4.92 -1.47
N TYR A 24 -14.01 4.51 -1.29
CA TYR A 24 -13.00 5.35 -0.65
C TYR A 24 -12.41 6.37 -1.60
N HIS A 25 -11.95 7.49 -1.05
CA HIS A 25 -11.22 8.49 -1.82
C HIS A 25 -9.78 8.01 -2.04
N THR A 26 -9.40 7.75 -3.30
CA THR A 26 -8.08 7.20 -3.67
C THR A 26 -6.93 7.98 -3.04
N GLY A 27 -6.99 9.32 -3.06
CA GLY A 27 -5.95 10.17 -2.49
C GLY A 27 -5.69 9.91 -1.00
N ASN A 28 -6.76 9.68 -0.22
CA ASN A 28 -6.63 9.45 1.22
C ASN A 28 -5.96 8.11 1.51
N VAL A 29 -6.39 7.06 0.81
CA VAL A 29 -5.83 5.71 0.97
C VAL A 29 -4.37 5.68 0.52
N MET A 30 -4.05 6.28 -0.63
CA MET A 30 -2.68 6.33 -1.14
C MET A 30 -1.76 7.14 -0.24
N ASN A 31 -2.24 8.22 0.36
CA ASN A 31 -1.44 9.00 1.30
C ASN A 31 -1.17 8.23 2.60
N ALA A 32 -2.20 7.59 3.18
CA ALA A 32 -2.05 6.73 4.34
C ALA A 32 -1.09 5.55 4.07
N PHE A 33 -1.24 4.90 2.92
CA PHE A 33 -0.38 3.79 2.52
C PHE A 33 1.08 4.25 2.34
N ARG A 34 1.29 5.41 1.73
CA ARG A 34 2.64 5.98 1.56
C ARG A 34 3.29 6.30 2.91
N LEU A 35 2.56 6.88 3.86
CA LEU A 35 3.05 7.14 5.21
C LEU A 35 3.42 5.83 5.93
N ALA A 36 2.60 4.79 5.79
CA ALA A 36 2.83 3.49 6.42
C ALA A 36 4.09 2.78 5.90
N VAL A 37 4.39 2.87 4.60
CA VAL A 37 5.51 2.12 3.98
C VAL A 37 6.80 2.92 3.92
N VAL A 38 6.72 4.20 3.52
CA VAL A 38 7.88 5.03 3.19
C VAL A 38 8.19 6.04 4.30
N GLY A 39 7.22 6.36 5.17
CA GLY A 39 7.38 7.36 6.22
C GLY A 39 7.45 8.81 5.71
N ALA A 40 7.30 9.03 4.40
CA ALA A 40 7.32 10.35 3.76
C ALA A 40 6.28 10.43 2.65
N GLY A 41 5.53 11.54 2.57
CA GLY A 41 4.44 11.76 1.62
C GLY A 41 4.85 11.97 0.14
N LYS A 42 6.09 11.66 -0.26
CA LYS A 42 6.62 11.94 -1.60
C LYS A 42 6.92 10.65 -2.37
N GLY A 43 6.62 10.63 -3.67
CA GLY A 43 7.05 9.58 -4.61
C GLY A 43 5.91 8.98 -5.46
N PRO A 44 6.04 8.97 -6.80
CA PRO A 44 5.06 8.36 -7.71
C PRO A 44 5.12 6.82 -7.76
N HIS A 45 6.13 6.20 -7.14
CA HIS A 45 6.47 4.77 -7.32
C HIS A 45 6.23 3.90 -6.08
N LEU A 46 5.14 4.14 -5.33
CA LEU A 46 4.87 3.41 -4.07
C LEU A 46 4.83 1.89 -4.27
N PHE A 47 4.14 1.42 -5.32
CA PHE A 47 4.01 0.00 -5.61
C PHE A 47 5.32 -0.66 -6.06
N GLN A 48 6.21 0.10 -6.70
CA GLN A 48 7.56 -0.40 -7.04
C GLN A 48 8.43 -0.53 -5.79
N ILE A 49 8.26 0.37 -4.80
CA ILE A 49 8.95 0.25 -3.51
C ILE A 49 8.47 -1.00 -2.76
N THR A 50 7.15 -1.22 -2.71
CA THR A 50 6.59 -2.41 -2.03
C THR A 50 6.96 -3.70 -2.75
N GLU A 51 7.00 -3.70 -4.07
CA GLU A 51 7.54 -4.80 -4.88
C GLU A 51 9.01 -5.08 -4.55
N LEU A 52 9.85 -4.05 -4.46
CA LEU A 52 11.28 -4.19 -4.16
C LEU A 52 11.57 -4.71 -2.74
N ILE A 53 10.85 -4.21 -1.72
CA ILE A 53 11.02 -4.68 -0.33
C ILE A 53 10.32 -6.01 -0.07
N GLY A 54 9.38 -6.39 -0.94
CA GLY A 54 8.62 -7.64 -0.88
C GLY A 54 7.36 -7.57 -0.01
N LYS A 55 6.53 -8.61 -0.19
CA LYS A 55 5.21 -8.76 0.42
C LYS A 55 5.25 -8.78 1.95
N GLU A 56 6.10 -9.62 2.54
CA GLU A 56 6.15 -9.80 3.99
C GLU A 56 6.53 -8.51 4.73
N GLU A 57 7.53 -7.78 4.20
CA GLU A 57 7.97 -6.54 4.80
C GLU A 57 6.93 -5.43 4.63
N THR A 58 6.29 -5.36 3.47
CA THR A 58 5.16 -4.44 3.23
C THR A 58 4.04 -4.68 4.25
N ILE A 59 3.65 -5.95 4.46
CA ILE A 59 2.61 -6.34 5.42
C ILE A 59 3.03 -5.98 6.86
N ARG A 60 4.27 -6.29 7.27
CA ARG A 60 4.79 -5.90 8.59
C ARG A 60 4.70 -4.39 8.83
N ARG A 61 5.10 -3.58 7.86
CA ARG A 61 5.05 -2.10 7.97
C ARG A 61 3.62 -1.59 8.06
N LEU A 62 2.71 -2.16 7.27
CA LEU A 62 1.28 -1.84 7.34
C LEU A 62 0.69 -2.15 8.72
N HIS A 63 0.92 -3.35 9.27
CA HIS A 63 0.46 -3.70 10.61
C HIS A 63 1.04 -2.78 11.67
N ARG A 64 2.33 -2.44 11.57
CA ARG A 64 2.95 -1.49 12.47
C ARG A 64 2.30 -0.11 12.38
N ALA A 65 2.02 0.38 11.17
CA ALA A 65 1.34 1.66 10.99
C ALA A 65 -0.05 1.63 11.63
N VAL A 66 -0.86 0.60 11.36
CA VAL A 66 -2.19 0.44 11.97
C VAL A 66 -2.12 0.39 13.49
N ALA A 67 -1.13 -0.29 14.07
CA ALA A 67 -0.95 -0.37 15.52
C ALA A 67 -0.50 0.95 16.18
N ASN A 68 0.07 1.89 15.40
CA ASN A 68 0.58 3.17 15.91
C ASN A 68 -0.27 4.39 15.50
N ILE A 69 -1.33 4.19 14.72
CA ILE A 69 -2.32 5.26 14.46
C ILE A 69 -3.18 5.39 15.72
N GLN A 70 -3.03 6.50 16.44
CA GLN A 70 -3.90 6.93 17.55
C GLN A 70 -4.96 7.91 17.06
#